data_AF-A0A2V7VD86-F1
#
_entry.id   AF-A0A2V7VD86-F1
#
_cell.length_a   1.000
_cell.length_b   1.000
_cell.length_c   1.000
_cell.angle_alpha   90.00
_cell.angle_beta   90.00
_cell.angle_gamma   90.00
#
_symmetry.space_group_name_H-M   'P 1'
#
loop_
_entity.id
_entity.type
_entity.pdbx_description
1 polymer ?
#
loop_
_entity_poly.entity_id
_entity_poly.type
_entity_poly.pdbx_seq_one_letter_code
_entity_poly.pdbx_strand_id
1 'polypeptide(L)'
;MGLDSFVHMHGGTGAHRRMGFVVLVVVALGACHRHSGSPTAAEPATPPPTTMPYPPPPLPCPLPPGGGSGENCPYELVNEAIAIVENEHPELFDFSQGFGGLSYFVKDTRRFTAGVVYVFSTRGFCAEYDGEELGVKNTNLFNEQYKILTSQGFVRWGGGAYQSTCYPAWF
;
A
#
# COMPACT_ATOMS: atom_id res chain seq x y z
N MET A 1 -30.34 54.81 -9.05
CA MET A 1 -30.53 55.00 -10.50
C MET A 1 -29.69 56.20 -10.93
N GLY A 2 -28.87 56.03 -11.97
CA GLY A 2 -28.01 57.08 -12.53
C GLY A 2 -27.23 56.51 -13.70
N LEU A 3 -27.86 56.52 -14.87
CA LEU A 3 -27.22 56.45 -16.19
C LEU A 3 -26.34 57.72 -16.38
N ASP A 4 -25.35 57.87 -17.26
CA ASP A 4 -25.08 57.30 -18.57
C ASP A 4 -23.63 57.71 -19.02
N SER A 5 -22.99 56.83 -19.78
CA SER A 5 -22.06 56.98 -20.93
C SER A 5 -21.26 58.28 -21.24
N PHE A 6 -19.97 58.13 -21.57
CA PHE A 6 -19.23 58.66 -22.76
C PHE A 6 -17.72 58.26 -22.66
N VAL A 7 -17.15 57.29 -23.40
CA VAL A 7 -16.66 57.24 -24.81
C VAL A 7 -15.22 57.78 -25.06
N HIS A 8 -14.42 56.92 -25.74
CA HIS A 8 -13.15 57.13 -26.50
C HIS A 8 -11.84 57.33 -25.72
N MET A 9 -10.66 56.84 -26.10
CA MET A 9 -10.11 55.77 -26.99
C MET A 9 -8.60 56.03 -26.99
N HIS A 10 -7.74 55.03 -26.77
CA HIS A 10 -6.34 54.91 -27.24
C HIS A 10 -5.91 53.51 -26.76
N GLY A 11 -5.58 52.51 -27.57
CA GLY A 11 -4.69 52.53 -28.74
C GLY A 11 -3.51 51.61 -28.37
N GLY A 12 -3.43 50.42 -28.99
CA GLY A 12 -2.38 49.44 -28.66
C GLY A 12 -2.45 48.14 -29.45
N THR A 13 -2.13 48.21 -30.74
CA THR A 13 -1.67 47.11 -31.62
C THR A 13 -0.54 46.32 -30.93
N GLY A 14 -0.54 44.99 -30.82
CA GLY A 14 -0.41 44.02 -31.90
C GLY A 14 1.07 43.66 -32.15
N ALA A 15 1.50 42.42 -31.82
CA ALA A 15 2.70 41.72 -32.33
C ALA A 15 3.06 40.53 -31.40
N HIS A 16 3.61 39.39 -31.79
CA HIS A 16 3.67 38.66 -33.06
C HIS A 16 4.09 37.22 -32.73
N ARG A 17 3.40 36.28 -33.38
CA ARG A 17 3.77 34.88 -33.56
C ARG A 17 5.14 34.77 -34.25
N ARG A 18 5.99 33.84 -33.81
CA ARG A 18 6.86 32.93 -34.61
C ARG A 18 8.11 32.55 -33.81
N MET A 19 8.29 31.28 -33.51
CA MET A 19 9.63 30.75 -33.27
C MET A 19 9.75 29.39 -33.93
N GLY A 20 10.56 29.35 -34.98
CA GLY A 20 10.96 28.14 -35.67
C GLY A 20 12.28 28.44 -36.35
N PHE A 21 13.31 27.67 -36.02
CA PHE A 21 14.46 27.40 -36.88
C PHE A 21 15.10 26.10 -36.40
N VAL A 22 14.95 25.04 -37.21
CA VAL A 22 15.71 23.79 -37.11
C VAL A 22 17.00 24.02 -37.89
N VAL A 23 18.15 23.79 -37.25
CA VAL A 23 19.46 23.80 -37.91
C VAL A 23 20.03 22.38 -37.84
N LEU A 24 20.10 21.75 -39.02
CA LEU A 24 20.80 20.49 -39.28
C LEU A 24 22.28 20.80 -39.54
N VAL A 25 23.19 20.20 -38.77
CA VAL A 25 24.62 20.18 -39.08
C VAL A 25 25.08 18.73 -39.18
N VAL A 26 25.50 18.36 -40.39
CA VAL A 26 26.11 17.07 -40.74
C VAL A 26 27.62 17.28 -40.77
N VAL A 27 28.37 16.52 -39.97
CA VAL A 27 29.84 16.43 -40.10
C VAL A 27 30.20 14.96 -40.26
N ALA A 28 30.75 14.63 -41.43
CA ALA A 28 31.42 13.37 -41.70
C ALA A 28 32.91 13.53 -41.37
N LEU A 29 33.53 12.47 -40.81
CA LEU A 29 34.90 11.99 -41.08
C LEU A 29 35.25 10.88 -40.08
N GLY A 30 35.78 9.76 -40.57
CA GLY A 30 36.40 8.74 -39.72
C GLY A 30 36.39 7.34 -40.30
N ALA A 31 37.15 7.10 -41.37
CA ALA A 31 37.56 5.74 -41.72
C ALA A 31 38.75 5.34 -40.85
N CYS A 32 38.62 4.26 -40.07
CA CYS A 32 39.74 3.47 -39.59
C CYS A 32 39.34 2.00 -39.42
N HIS A 33 40.33 1.17 -39.62
CA HIS A 33 40.31 -0.21 -40.06
C HIS A 33 40.58 -1.16 -38.87
N ARG A 34 40.20 -2.44 -39.03
CA ARG A 34 40.68 -3.65 -38.33
C ARG A 34 39.86 -4.22 -37.16
N HIS A 35 39.54 -5.50 -37.38
CA HIS A 35 39.15 -6.56 -36.46
C HIS A 35 39.71 -6.43 -35.02
N SER A 36 38.83 -6.63 -34.05
CA SER A 36 39.11 -7.37 -32.83
C SER A 36 37.79 -7.93 -32.32
N GLY A 37 37.52 -9.21 -32.62
CA GLY A 37 36.46 -9.95 -31.95
C GLY A 37 36.88 -10.14 -30.50
N SER A 38 36.35 -9.29 -29.62
CA SER A 38 36.49 -9.49 -28.18
C SER A 38 35.53 -10.61 -27.79
N PRO A 39 35.96 -11.68 -27.11
CA PRO A 39 35.03 -12.64 -26.56
C PRO A 39 34.25 -11.92 -25.46
N THR A 40 32.96 -11.68 -25.70
CA THR A 40 32.02 -11.32 -24.64
C THR A 40 32.07 -12.45 -23.62
N ALA A 41 32.74 -12.23 -22.49
CA ALA A 41 32.59 -13.06 -21.32
C ALA A 41 31.09 -13.04 -20.97
N ALA A 42 30.45 -14.21 -21.01
CA ALA A 42 29.08 -14.34 -20.56
C ALA A 42 29.01 -13.92 -19.09
N GLU A 43 28.17 -12.93 -18.81
CA GLU A 43 27.86 -12.52 -17.44
C GLU A 43 27.26 -13.72 -16.70
N PRO A 44 27.72 -14.05 -15.49
CA PRO A 44 27.13 -15.13 -14.71
C PRO A 44 25.63 -14.92 -14.56
N ALA A 45 24.83 -15.91 -14.97
CA ALA A 45 23.39 -15.85 -14.83
C ALA A 45 23.01 -15.67 -13.34
N THR A 46 22.37 -14.55 -13.01
CA THR A 46 21.73 -14.34 -11.71
C THR A 46 20.72 -15.46 -11.50
N PRO A 47 20.79 -16.23 -10.39
CA PRO A 47 19.81 -17.26 -10.11
C PRO A 47 18.41 -16.61 -10.04
N PRO A 48 17.36 -17.28 -10.54
CA PRO A 48 16.01 -16.77 -10.43
C PRO A 48 15.69 -16.48 -8.95
N PRO A 49 14.98 -15.38 -8.64
CA PRO A 49 14.63 -15.07 -7.27
C PRO A 49 13.83 -16.22 -6.67
N THR A 50 14.36 -16.83 -5.61
CA THR A 50 13.62 -17.79 -4.80
C THR A 50 12.40 -17.07 -4.24
N THR A 51 11.20 -17.43 -4.72
CA THR A 51 9.95 -16.89 -4.19
C THR A 51 9.74 -17.41 -2.78
N MET A 52 10.03 -16.59 -1.77
CA MET A 52 9.57 -16.88 -0.41
C MET A 52 8.04 -16.85 -0.38
N PRO A 53 7.38 -17.77 0.33
CA PRO A 53 5.93 -17.71 0.49
C PRO A 53 5.56 -16.42 1.23
N TYR A 54 4.62 -15.66 0.66
CA TYR A 54 4.05 -14.49 1.31
C TYR A 54 2.73 -14.82 2.02
N PRO A 55 2.51 -14.29 3.23
CA PRO A 55 3.49 -13.58 4.06
C PRO A 55 4.53 -14.54 4.63
N PRO A 56 5.73 -14.06 4.98
CA PRO A 56 6.64 -14.83 5.80
C PRO A 56 5.92 -15.28 7.09
N PRO A 57 6.32 -16.41 7.70
CA PRO A 57 5.77 -16.82 8.98
C PRO A 57 5.92 -15.68 10.01
N PRO A 58 4.86 -15.34 10.76
CA PRO A 58 4.96 -14.33 11.82
C PRO A 58 5.96 -14.76 12.89
N LEU A 59 6.58 -13.79 13.54
CA LEU A 59 7.41 -14.06 14.71
C LEU A 59 6.56 -14.70 15.81
N PRO A 60 7.07 -15.70 16.56
CA PRO A 60 6.32 -16.32 17.65
C PRO A 60 5.89 -15.28 18.69
N CYS A 61 4.63 -15.35 19.13
CA CYS A 61 4.15 -14.54 20.24
C CYS A 61 4.86 -14.95 21.54
N PRO A 62 5.55 -14.03 22.25
CA PRO A 62 6.26 -14.35 23.49
C PRO A 62 5.34 -14.46 24.72
N LEU A 63 4.06 -14.08 24.58
CA LEU A 63 3.10 -14.09 25.68
C LEU A 63 2.34 -15.42 25.72
N PRO A 64 2.02 -15.95 26.92
CA PRO A 64 1.20 -17.15 27.01
C PRO A 64 -0.23 -16.88 26.54
N PRO A 65 -1.03 -17.92 26.29
CA PRO A 65 -2.45 -17.76 26.01
C PRO A 65 -3.17 -16.94 27.08
N GLY A 66 -4.14 -16.15 26.63
CA GLY A 66 -5.10 -15.42 27.44
C GLY A 66 -6.20 -16.31 28.03
N GLY A 67 -7.07 -15.73 28.86
CA GLY A 67 -8.22 -16.42 29.46
C GLY A 67 -9.53 -15.61 29.44
N GLY A 68 -9.58 -14.49 28.72
CA GLY A 68 -10.79 -13.64 28.61
C GLY A 68 -11.76 -14.10 27.54
N SER A 69 -12.92 -13.45 27.48
CA SER A 69 -14.06 -13.95 26.71
C SER A 69 -14.22 -13.38 25.30
N GLY A 70 -13.75 -12.14 25.03
CA GLY A 70 -14.01 -11.51 23.73
C GLY A 70 -14.61 -10.08 23.70
N GLU A 71 -14.99 -9.44 24.81
CA GLU A 71 -16.09 -8.43 24.82
C GLU A 71 -15.75 -7.01 25.42
N ASN A 72 -16.28 -5.88 24.82
CA ASN A 72 -16.34 -4.39 25.21
C ASN A 72 -15.15 -3.46 25.64
N CYS A 73 -14.73 -2.49 24.78
CA CYS A 73 -13.29 -2.34 24.43
C CYS A 73 -12.87 -1.09 23.52
N PRO A 74 -11.64 -0.47 23.51
CA PRO A 74 -11.17 0.68 22.60
C PRO A 74 -9.99 0.57 21.54
N TYR A 75 -9.59 1.65 20.80
CA TYR A 75 -9.00 1.70 19.42
C TYR A 75 -7.54 2.24 19.22
N GLU A 76 -6.85 1.89 18.10
CA GLU A 76 -6.01 2.75 17.17
C GLU A 76 -4.99 1.99 16.27
N LEU A 77 -4.56 0.76 16.58
CA LEU A 77 -3.36 0.14 15.95
C LEU A 77 -3.56 -0.56 14.59
N VAL A 78 -4.78 -0.94 14.20
CA VAL A 78 -5.02 -1.83 13.03
C VAL A 78 -4.89 -1.16 11.67
N ASN A 79 -5.20 0.13 11.55
CA ASN A 79 -5.19 0.81 10.25
C ASN A 79 -3.80 0.83 9.62
N GLU A 80 -2.76 1.07 10.42
CA GLU A 80 -1.38 1.08 9.91
C GLU A 80 -1.00 -0.28 9.32
N ALA A 81 -1.36 -1.37 10.01
CA ALA A 81 -1.04 -2.71 9.55
C ALA A 81 -1.72 -3.05 8.22
N ILE A 82 -3.00 -2.68 8.06
CA ILE A 82 -3.74 -2.83 6.81
C ILE A 82 -3.08 -2.00 5.69
N ALA A 83 -2.74 -0.74 5.96
CA ALA A 83 -2.12 0.14 4.97
C ALA A 83 -0.77 -0.40 4.45
N ILE A 84 0.01 -1.03 5.32
CA ILE A 84 1.28 -1.67 4.93
C ILE A 84 1.04 -2.85 4.02
N VAL A 85 0.11 -3.75 4.38
CA VAL A 85 -0.22 -4.90 3.54
C VAL A 85 -0.77 -4.44 2.18
N GLU A 86 -1.62 -3.42 2.15
CA GLU A 86 -2.15 -2.86 0.91
C GLU A 86 -1.06 -2.26 0.02
N ASN A 87 -0.11 -1.53 0.61
CA ASN A 87 0.97 -0.89 -0.12
C ASN A 87 2.05 -1.87 -0.59
N GLU A 88 2.43 -2.84 0.25
CA GLU A 88 3.48 -3.81 -0.07
C GLU A 88 2.97 -4.97 -0.94
N HIS A 89 1.68 -5.30 -0.81
CA HIS A 89 1.06 -6.42 -1.51
C HIS A 89 -0.22 -6.03 -2.27
N PRO A 90 -0.13 -5.06 -3.20
CA PRO A 90 -1.28 -4.61 -3.98
C PRO A 90 -1.89 -5.74 -4.83
N GLU A 91 -1.13 -6.81 -5.10
CA GLU A 91 -1.64 -7.97 -5.82
C GLU A 91 -2.74 -8.73 -5.06
N LEU A 92 -2.92 -8.49 -3.76
CA LEU A 92 -3.99 -9.10 -2.96
C LEU A 92 -5.34 -8.38 -3.10
N PHE A 93 -5.35 -7.18 -3.69
CA PHE A 93 -6.52 -6.32 -3.72
C PHE A 93 -7.04 -6.13 -5.16
N ASP A 94 -8.35 -5.95 -5.28
CA ASP A 94 -8.98 -5.45 -6.48
C ASP A 94 -9.39 -3.99 -6.25
N PHE A 95 -8.51 -3.07 -6.64
CA PHE A 95 -8.75 -1.63 -6.50
C PHE A 95 -9.85 -1.09 -7.42
N SER A 96 -10.36 -1.89 -8.37
CA SER A 96 -11.52 -1.51 -9.20
C SER A 96 -12.84 -1.76 -8.48
N GLN A 97 -12.84 -2.57 -7.42
CA GLN A 97 -14.00 -2.88 -6.60
C GLN A 97 -13.85 -2.24 -5.22
N GLY A 98 -14.56 -1.13 -5.01
CA GLY A 98 -14.59 -0.41 -3.75
C GLY A 98 -15.97 -0.39 -3.11
N PHE A 99 -16.02 -0.52 -1.78
CA PHE A 99 -17.21 -0.29 -0.95
C PHE A 99 -17.11 1.06 -0.24
N GLY A 100 -16.76 2.10 -1.02
CA GLY A 100 -16.52 3.47 -0.54
C GLY A 100 -15.16 3.67 0.13
N GLY A 101 -14.62 4.89 0.03
CA GLY A 101 -13.32 5.26 0.63
C GLY A 101 -12.18 4.33 0.20
N LEU A 102 -11.40 3.85 1.18
CA LEU A 102 -10.29 2.90 1.01
C LEU A 102 -10.73 1.42 1.11
N SER A 103 -12.03 1.14 1.11
CA SER A 103 -12.55 -0.23 1.32
C SER A 103 -12.49 -1.03 0.01
N TYR A 104 -11.33 -1.61 -0.31
CA TYR A 104 -11.13 -2.40 -1.52
C TYR A 104 -11.46 -3.88 -1.32
N PHE A 105 -11.86 -4.57 -2.39
CA PHE A 105 -12.10 -6.00 -2.36
C PHE A 105 -10.78 -6.78 -2.20
N VAL A 106 -10.75 -7.76 -1.30
CA VAL A 106 -9.58 -8.63 -1.05
C VAL A 106 -9.73 -9.93 -1.84
N LYS A 107 -8.86 -10.14 -2.82
CA LYS A 107 -8.86 -11.32 -3.71
C LYS A 107 -8.38 -12.59 -3.02
N ASP A 108 -7.50 -12.45 -2.03
CA ASP A 108 -6.99 -13.56 -1.21
C ASP A 108 -7.03 -13.17 0.26
N THR A 109 -8.14 -13.51 0.91
CA THR A 109 -8.40 -13.16 2.32
C THR A 109 -7.40 -13.81 3.26
N ARG A 110 -6.95 -15.04 2.96
CA ARG A 110 -5.99 -15.78 3.78
C ARG A 110 -4.62 -15.09 3.77
N ARG A 111 -4.11 -14.71 2.59
CA ARG A 111 -2.82 -14.01 2.50
C ARG A 111 -2.90 -12.60 3.08
N PHE A 112 -4.05 -11.93 2.93
CA PHE A 112 -4.29 -10.62 3.55
C PHE A 112 -4.26 -10.69 5.09
N THR A 113 -5.07 -11.55 5.71
CA THR A 113 -5.17 -11.63 7.18
C THR A 113 -3.84 -12.09 7.79
N ALA A 114 -3.18 -13.07 7.17
CA ALA A 114 -1.85 -13.49 7.58
C ALA A 114 -0.82 -12.35 7.44
N GLY A 115 -0.94 -11.50 6.42
CA GLY A 115 -0.06 -10.35 6.22
C GLY A 115 -0.23 -9.34 7.35
N VAL A 116 -1.46 -9.06 7.74
CA VAL A 116 -1.75 -8.15 8.87
C VAL A 116 -1.17 -8.71 10.17
N VAL A 117 -1.33 -10.01 10.44
CA VAL A 117 -0.70 -10.68 11.59
C VAL A 117 0.83 -10.57 11.55
N TYR A 118 1.44 -10.81 10.40
CA TYR A 118 2.88 -10.67 10.22
C TYR A 118 3.36 -9.25 10.55
N VAL A 119 2.66 -8.23 10.06
CA VAL A 119 2.99 -6.81 10.29
C VAL A 119 2.89 -6.42 11.78
N PHE A 120 2.00 -7.04 12.56
CA PHE A 120 1.98 -6.88 14.01
C PHE A 120 3.15 -7.58 14.70
N SER A 121 3.50 -8.79 14.24
CA SER A 121 4.61 -9.55 14.82
C SER A 121 5.95 -8.81 14.70
N THR A 122 6.19 -8.11 13.58
CA THR A 122 7.39 -7.30 13.37
C THR A 122 7.46 -6.06 14.27
N ARG A 123 6.32 -5.65 14.87
CA ARG A 123 6.20 -4.55 15.83
C ARG A 123 6.22 -5.01 17.29
N GLY A 124 6.43 -6.30 17.53
CA GLY A 124 6.45 -6.87 18.89
C GLY A 124 5.07 -7.09 19.50
N PHE A 125 4.00 -7.04 18.71
CA PHE A 125 2.67 -7.43 19.13
C PHE A 125 2.43 -8.91 18.84
N CYS A 126 1.67 -9.56 19.72
CA CYS A 126 1.03 -10.82 19.40
C CYS A 126 -0.26 -10.52 18.65
N ALA A 127 -0.46 -11.16 17.50
CA ALA A 127 -1.71 -11.08 16.77
C ALA A 127 -2.15 -12.46 16.29
N GLU A 128 -3.45 -12.69 16.29
CA GLU A 128 -4.05 -13.95 15.85
C GLU A 128 -5.32 -13.65 15.07
N TYR A 129 -5.53 -14.35 13.95
CA TYR A 129 -6.78 -14.28 13.20
C TYR A 129 -7.52 -15.60 13.35
N ASP A 130 -8.70 -15.55 13.95
CA ASP A 130 -9.48 -16.75 14.30
C ASP A 130 -10.36 -17.27 13.15
N GLY A 131 -10.35 -16.58 12.00
CA GLY A 131 -11.21 -16.87 10.85
C GLY A 131 -12.32 -15.83 10.65
N GLU A 132 -12.60 -15.01 11.65
CA GLU A 132 -13.55 -13.90 11.57
C GLU A 132 -12.93 -12.58 12.06
N GLU A 133 -12.30 -12.58 13.22
CA GLU A 133 -11.72 -11.42 13.89
C GLU A 133 -10.20 -11.57 14.08
N LEU A 134 -9.53 -10.43 14.10
CA LEU A 134 -8.12 -10.28 14.40
C LEU A 134 -7.96 -9.85 15.85
N GLY A 135 -7.38 -10.70 16.68
CA GLY A 135 -6.91 -10.37 18.01
C GLY A 135 -5.52 -9.73 18.00
N VAL A 136 -5.27 -8.69 18.80
CA VAL A 136 -3.95 -8.06 18.96
C VAL A 136 -3.69 -7.74 20.43
N LYS A 137 -2.54 -8.18 20.97
CA LYS A 137 -2.09 -7.87 22.33
C LYS A 137 -0.60 -7.61 22.42
N ASN A 138 -0.19 -6.84 23.42
CA ASN A 138 1.21 -6.68 23.84
C ASN A 138 1.42 -7.02 25.33
N THR A 139 0.35 -7.34 26.04
CA THR A 139 0.35 -7.90 27.40
C THR A 139 -0.78 -8.93 27.48
N ASN A 140 -0.85 -9.73 28.55
CA ASN A 140 -2.01 -10.61 28.79
C ASN A 140 -3.14 -9.94 29.59
N LEU A 141 -3.00 -8.65 29.91
CA LEU A 141 -4.04 -7.92 30.63
C LEU A 141 -5.27 -7.69 29.76
N PHE A 142 -5.07 -7.54 28.45
CA PHE A 142 -6.14 -7.44 27.47
C PHE A 142 -5.66 -7.73 26.04
N ASN A 143 -6.58 -7.98 25.12
CA ASN A 143 -6.30 -7.95 23.69
C ASN A 143 -7.40 -7.23 22.92
N GLU A 144 -7.03 -6.42 21.94
CA GLU A 144 -7.92 -5.84 20.95
C GLU A 144 -8.45 -6.88 19.97
N GLN A 145 -9.64 -6.68 19.39
CA GLN A 145 -10.35 -7.50 18.41
C GLN A 145 -10.84 -6.63 17.27
N TYR A 146 -10.58 -7.07 16.04
CA TYR A 146 -10.93 -6.31 14.85
C TYR A 146 -11.51 -7.21 13.76
N LYS A 147 -12.67 -6.83 13.23
CA LYS A 147 -13.21 -7.35 11.99
C LYS A 147 -12.63 -6.58 10.81
N ILE A 148 -11.45 -6.98 10.36
CA ILE A 148 -10.69 -6.31 9.28
C ILE A 148 -11.25 -6.57 7.87
N LEU A 149 -12.26 -7.44 7.74
CA LEU A 149 -12.99 -7.71 6.51
C LEU A 149 -14.50 -7.57 6.74
N THR A 150 -15.20 -6.99 5.79
CA THR A 150 -16.67 -7.13 5.73
C THR A 150 -17.03 -8.57 5.37
N SER A 151 -18.27 -8.99 5.62
CA SER A 151 -18.78 -10.30 5.17
C SER A 151 -18.74 -10.48 3.66
N GLN A 152 -18.62 -9.39 2.90
CA GLN A 152 -18.51 -9.38 1.44
C GLN A 152 -17.05 -9.38 0.96
N GLY A 153 -16.06 -9.42 1.85
CA GLY A 153 -14.64 -9.49 1.50
C GLY A 153 -13.98 -8.14 1.21
N PHE A 154 -14.59 -7.03 1.59
CA PHE A 154 -13.97 -5.71 1.49
C PHE A 154 -13.18 -5.37 2.74
N VAL A 155 -12.05 -4.66 2.58
CA VAL A 155 -11.26 -4.17 3.72
C VAL A 155 -12.12 -3.27 4.59
N ARG A 156 -12.09 -3.52 5.91
CA ARG A 156 -12.74 -2.66 6.88
C ARG A 156 -11.70 -1.78 7.57
N TRP A 157 -11.98 -0.48 7.64
CA TRP A 157 -11.07 0.52 8.19
C TRP A 157 -11.63 1.22 9.42
N GLY A 158 -10.73 1.75 10.25
CA GLY A 158 -11.03 2.64 11.36
C GLY A 158 -12.03 2.05 12.35
N GLY A 159 -12.93 2.91 12.86
CA GLY A 159 -13.97 2.49 13.80
C GLY A 159 -14.94 1.44 13.24
N GLY A 160 -14.96 1.22 11.91
CA GLY A 160 -15.73 0.12 11.32
C GLY A 160 -15.07 -1.25 11.49
N ALA A 161 -13.73 -1.31 11.53
CA ALA A 161 -13.00 -2.56 11.74
C ALA A 161 -12.99 -2.99 13.20
N TYR A 162 -13.09 -2.01 14.09
CA TYR A 162 -13.04 -2.21 15.51
C TYR A 162 -14.25 -3.00 16.06
N GLN A 163 -14.00 -3.99 16.91
CA GLN A 163 -15.04 -4.83 17.52
C GLN A 163 -14.90 -4.80 19.05
N SER A 164 -13.74 -5.24 19.55
CA SER A 164 -13.46 -5.37 20.99
C SER A 164 -11.93 -5.33 21.40
N THR A 165 -11.54 -5.71 22.64
CA THR A 165 -10.47 -5.33 23.67
C THR A 165 -10.72 -6.16 24.96
N CYS A 166 -10.65 -7.46 24.85
CA CYS A 166 -11.10 -8.40 25.85
C CYS A 166 -10.26 -8.28 27.12
N TYR A 167 -10.89 -8.35 28.30
CA TYR A 167 -10.19 -8.44 29.60
C TYR A 167 -10.53 -9.77 30.32
N PRO A 168 -9.52 -10.59 30.70
CA PRO A 168 -8.13 -10.50 30.24
C PRO A 168 -8.02 -10.74 28.73
N ALA A 169 -6.82 -10.73 28.15
CA ALA A 169 -6.66 -11.19 26.76
C ALA A 169 -7.33 -12.58 26.60
N TRP A 170 -8.01 -12.88 25.48
CA TRP A 170 -8.65 -14.18 25.25
C TRP A 170 -7.69 -15.22 24.67
N PHE A 171 -6.77 -14.77 23.80
CA PHE A 171 -5.65 -15.52 23.27
C PHE A 171 -4.34 -15.03 23.88
#